data_AF-A0A653BES5-F1
#
_entry.id   AF-A0A653BES5-F1
#
_cell.length_a   1.000
_cell.length_b   1.000
_cell.length_c   1.000
_cell.angle_alpha   90.00
_cell.angle_beta   90.00
_cell.angle_gamma   90.00
#
_symmetry.space_group_name_H-M   'P 1'
#
loop_
_entity.id
_entity.type
_entity.pdbx_description
1 polymer ?
#
loop_
_entity_poly.entity_id
_entity_poly.type
_entity_poly.pdbx_seq_one_letter_code
_entity_poly.pdbx_strand_id
1 'polypeptide(L)'
;MMEEHLTECGLPACEEPIINQTIDSGIFIFFRRKVKAWTMLCPTHPQSLVYYKSYAERRKEMTRHIVKYNNFIMHPFSLFMMYWEYFISILEIVSMFIFCVSNAYSWTVMTDNGPFLVRRYVDILTTVDVILRLFFVGYYDSKMNKSVLRRSTIIKHYAFTLFIPDILSSVNSHFYALYELEIVEEDETNG
;
A
#
# COMPACT_ATOMS: atom_id res chain seq x y z
N MET A 1 30.41 14.75 24.82
CA MET A 1 31.80 14.44 24.40
C MET A 1 31.89 13.74 23.04
N MET A 2 30.89 12.95 22.61
CA MET A 2 30.88 12.37 21.24
C MET A 2 30.24 13.28 20.18
N GLU A 3 29.38 14.22 20.60
CA GLU A 3 28.68 15.16 19.69
C GLU A 3 29.56 16.31 19.20
N GLU A 4 30.51 16.80 20.01
CA GLU A 4 31.38 17.94 19.66
C GLU A 4 32.47 17.58 18.61
N HIS A 5 32.87 16.31 18.54
CA HIS A 5 33.87 15.87 17.56
C HIS A 5 33.29 15.69 16.14
N LEU A 6 31.96 15.51 16.03
CA LEU A 6 31.28 15.39 14.74
C LEU A 6 31.21 16.74 13.99
N THR A 7 31.13 17.84 14.74
CA THR A 7 31.05 19.20 14.18
C THR A 7 32.36 19.69 13.54
N GLU A 8 33.52 19.16 13.93
CA GLU A 8 34.81 19.49 13.29
C GLU A 8 35.01 18.79 11.94
N CYS A 9 34.33 17.67 11.68
CA CYS A 9 34.44 16.94 10.42
C CYS A 9 33.58 17.50 9.28
N GLY A 10 32.84 18.59 9.47
CA GLY A 10 31.91 19.12 8.47
C GLY A 10 30.78 18.14 8.10
N LEU A 11 30.64 17.05 8.86
CA LEU A 11 29.52 16.13 8.77
C LEU A 11 28.34 16.79 9.49
N PRO A 12 27.19 16.97 8.82
CA PRO A 12 26.05 17.61 9.46
C PRO A 12 25.67 16.81 10.71
N ALA A 13 25.65 17.50 11.85
CA ALA A 13 25.11 16.99 13.10
C ALA A 13 23.65 16.55 12.88
N CYS A 14 23.28 15.42 13.51
CA CYS A 14 21.94 14.83 13.58
C CYS A 14 20.98 15.21 12.45
N GLU A 15 20.87 14.33 11.45
CA GLU A 15 20.08 14.49 10.23
C GLU A 15 18.64 14.98 10.48
N GLU A 16 18.39 16.28 10.30
CA GLU A 16 17.05 16.82 10.50
C GLU A 16 16.07 16.31 9.44
N PRO A 17 14.86 15.85 9.82
CA PRO A 17 13.87 15.42 8.86
C PRO A 17 13.41 16.61 8.00
N ILE A 18 13.51 16.48 6.68
CA ILE A 18 13.14 17.50 5.66
C ILE A 18 11.71 18.04 5.87
N ILE A 19 10.86 17.23 6.48
CA ILE A 19 9.46 17.52 6.77
C ILE A 19 9.33 18.68 7.77
N ASN A 20 10.27 18.81 8.71
CA ASN A 20 10.27 19.92 9.65
C ASN A 20 10.47 21.25 8.93
N GLN A 21 11.36 21.28 7.92
CA GLN A 21 11.67 22.48 7.12
C GLN A 21 10.56 22.91 6.15
N THR A 22 9.55 22.06 5.93
CA THR A 22 8.51 22.29 4.89
C THR A 22 7.13 22.53 5.45
N ILE A 23 6.87 22.10 6.69
CA ILE A 23 5.60 22.31 7.39
C ILE A 23 5.89 23.02 8.70
N ASP A 24 6.14 24.34 8.66
CA ASP A 24 6.53 25.12 9.85
C ASP A 24 5.36 25.76 10.61
N SER A 25 4.17 25.85 10.02
CA SER A 25 3.02 26.54 10.63
C SER A 25 1.68 25.85 10.37
N GLY A 26 0.69 26.16 11.21
CA GLY A 26 -0.71 25.73 11.07
C GLY A 26 -1.26 24.93 12.24
N ILE A 27 -2.43 24.32 12.03
CA ILE A 27 -3.14 23.50 13.03
C ILE A 27 -2.65 22.05 12.92
N PHE A 28 -2.46 21.38 14.07
CA PHE A 28 -2.03 19.97 14.17
C PHE A 28 -0.74 19.64 13.39
N ILE A 29 0.26 20.53 13.49
CA ILE A 29 1.55 20.43 12.78
C ILE A 29 2.20 19.05 12.99
N PHE A 30 2.32 18.59 14.25
CA PHE A 30 2.96 17.31 14.57
C PHE A 30 2.28 16.12 13.90
N PHE A 31 0.94 16.09 13.89
CA PHE A 31 0.19 15.01 13.26
C PHE A 31 0.38 15.01 11.75
N ARG A 32 0.26 16.17 11.10
CA ARG A 32 0.48 16.31 9.65
C ARG A 32 1.89 15.93 9.24
N ARG A 33 2.90 16.35 10.02
CA ARG A 33 4.30 15.96 9.80
C ARG A 33 4.46 14.43 9.89
N LYS A 34 3.84 13.80 10.89
CA LYS A 34 3.91 12.34 11.08
C LYS A 34 3.22 11.58 9.94
N VAL A 35 1.99 11.98 9.56
CA VAL A 35 1.28 11.39 8.41
C VAL A 35 2.09 11.58 7.12
N LYS A 36 2.66 12.77 6.91
CA LYS A 36 3.45 13.03 5.72
C LYS A 36 4.74 12.20 5.70
N ALA A 37 5.40 12.03 6.85
CA ALA A 37 6.55 11.13 7.00
C ALA A 37 6.22 9.69 6.64
N TRP A 38 5.04 9.22 7.01
CA TRP A 38 4.59 7.86 6.72
C TRP A 38 4.40 7.57 5.24
N THR A 39 4.09 8.59 4.44
CA THR A 39 3.91 8.49 2.98
C THR A 39 5.18 8.75 2.17
N MET A 40 6.27 9.15 2.83
CA MET A 40 7.56 9.42 2.21
C MET A 40 8.46 8.19 2.18
N LEU A 41 9.51 8.27 1.38
CA LEU A 41 10.59 7.29 1.36
C LEU A 41 11.12 7.07 2.79
N CYS A 42 11.00 5.83 3.27
CA CYS A 42 11.44 5.47 4.61
C CYS A 42 12.78 4.72 4.55
N PRO A 43 13.80 5.11 5.34
CA PRO A 43 15.10 4.44 5.34
C PRO A 43 15.09 3.05 5.97
N THR A 44 14.06 2.72 6.76
CA THR A 44 13.92 1.39 7.39
C THR A 44 13.29 0.36 6.46
N HIS A 45 12.70 0.79 5.35
CA HIS A 45 12.12 -0.11 4.35
C HIS A 45 13.25 -0.94 3.71
N PRO A 46 13.19 -2.29 3.69
CA PRO A 46 14.31 -3.12 3.22
C PRO A 46 14.70 -2.80 1.77
N GLN A 47 13.71 -2.60 0.89
CA GLN A 47 13.96 -2.21 -0.51
C GLN A 47 14.53 -0.79 -0.68
N SER A 48 14.29 0.14 0.26
CA SER A 48 14.85 1.48 0.12
C SER A 48 16.37 1.49 0.27
N LEU A 49 16.92 0.60 1.10
CA LEU A 49 18.36 0.41 1.28
C LEU A 49 19.03 -0.19 0.04
N VAL A 50 18.30 -1.00 -0.73
CA VAL A 50 18.80 -1.60 -1.97
C VAL A 50 18.88 -0.55 -3.09
N TYR A 51 17.81 0.24 -3.26
CA TYR A 51 17.69 1.20 -4.36
C TYR A 51 18.31 2.57 -4.07
N TYR A 52 18.37 3.00 -2.80
CA TYR A 52 18.92 4.28 -2.38
C TYR A 52 19.98 4.06 -1.29
N LYS A 53 21.21 3.77 -1.73
CA LYS A 53 22.32 3.37 -0.86
C LYS A 53 22.82 4.51 0.03
N SER A 54 22.89 5.72 -0.51
CA SER A 54 23.42 6.87 0.22
C SER A 54 22.32 7.70 0.88
N TYR A 55 22.65 8.30 2.03
CA TYR A 55 21.76 9.28 2.66
C TYR A 55 21.45 10.47 1.75
N ALA A 56 22.46 10.99 1.04
CA ALA A 56 22.29 12.12 0.13
C ALA A 56 21.28 11.84 -0.98
N GLU A 57 21.27 10.64 -1.55
CA GLU A 57 20.28 10.22 -2.55
C GLU A 57 18.88 10.13 -1.97
N ARG A 58 18.74 9.53 -0.78
CA ARG A 58 17.45 9.47 -0.07
C ARG A 58 16.90 10.87 0.22
N ARG A 59 17.76 11.78 0.72
CA ARG A 59 17.38 13.17 0.99
C ARG A 59 16.99 13.91 -0.29
N LYS A 60 17.78 13.78 -1.35
CA LYS A 60 17.46 14.36 -2.67
C LYS A 60 16.11 13.86 -3.19
N GLU A 61 15.82 12.57 -3.02
CA GLU A 61 14.56 11.98 -3.45
C GLU A 61 13.37 12.45 -2.60
N MET A 62 13.51 12.48 -1.27
CA MET A 62 12.48 13.02 -0.38
C MET A 62 12.20 14.51 -0.66
N THR A 63 13.23 15.32 -0.88
CA THR A 63 13.05 16.73 -1.29
C THR A 63 12.37 16.83 -2.65
N ARG A 64 12.75 16.00 -3.62
CA ARG A 64 12.08 15.93 -4.92
C ARG A 64 10.60 15.57 -4.77
N HIS A 65 10.28 14.63 -3.88
CA HIS A 65 8.90 14.22 -3.61
C HIS A 65 8.06 15.39 -3.09
N ILE A 66 8.59 16.17 -2.13
CA ILE A 66 7.88 17.31 -1.54
C ILE A 66 7.70 18.45 -2.54
N VAL A 67 8.77 18.83 -3.23
CA VAL A 67 8.78 20.04 -4.06
C VAL A 67 8.03 19.82 -5.37
N LYS A 68 8.19 18.64 -5.99
CA LYS A 68 7.72 18.39 -7.36
C LYS A 68 6.39 17.65 -7.44
N TYR A 69 6.02 16.91 -6.39
CA TYR A 69 4.85 16.05 -6.43
C TYR A 69 3.85 16.43 -5.35
N ASN A 70 2.58 16.17 -5.64
CA ASN A 70 1.48 16.56 -4.78
C ASN A 70 1.51 15.78 -3.46
N ASN A 71 1.05 16.41 -2.37
CA ASN A 71 1.05 15.83 -1.04
C ASN A 71 0.27 14.52 -0.90
N PHE A 72 -0.64 14.24 -1.83
CA PHE A 72 -1.47 13.04 -1.86
C PHE A 72 -0.81 11.82 -2.51
N ILE A 73 0.34 11.97 -3.17
CA ILE A 73 1.04 10.83 -3.77
C ILE A 73 1.93 10.19 -2.71
N MET A 74 1.83 8.87 -2.60
CA MET A 74 2.60 8.04 -1.70
C MET A 74 3.80 7.45 -2.44
N HIS A 75 4.94 7.46 -1.77
CA HIS A 75 6.13 6.82 -2.29
C HIS A 75 6.00 5.29 -2.18
N PRO A 76 6.44 4.50 -3.17
CA PRO A 76 6.36 3.03 -3.11
C PRO A 76 7.05 2.47 -1.87
N PHE A 77 8.27 2.92 -1.59
CA PHE A 77 9.04 2.52 -0.40
C PHE A 77 8.71 3.35 0.84
N SER A 78 7.43 3.63 1.06
CA SER A 78 6.96 4.34 2.25
C SER A 78 6.65 3.38 3.39
N LEU A 79 6.71 3.88 4.62
CA LEU A 79 6.40 3.07 5.80
C LEU A 79 4.93 2.60 5.77
N PHE A 80 4.02 3.49 5.34
CA PHE A 80 2.61 3.15 5.16
C PHE A 80 2.47 1.98 4.19
N MET A 81 3.13 2.05 3.02
CA MET A 81 2.99 0.99 2.04
C MET A 81 3.54 -0.34 2.49
N MET A 82 4.67 -0.34 3.21
CA MET A 82 5.19 -1.56 3.83
C MET A 82 4.14 -2.25 4.71
N TYR A 83 3.54 -1.52 5.66
CA TYR A 83 2.53 -2.09 6.56
C TYR A 83 1.26 -2.49 5.83
N TRP A 84 0.82 -1.69 4.84
CA TRP A 84 -0.36 -1.97 4.04
C TRP A 84 -0.18 -3.26 3.21
N GLU A 85 0.97 -3.43 2.55
CA GLU A 85 1.29 -4.65 1.81
C GLU A 85 1.32 -5.88 2.72
N TYR A 86 1.90 -5.77 3.92
CA TYR A 86 1.86 -6.87 4.90
C TYR A 86 0.43 -7.20 5.33
N PHE A 87 -0.38 -6.18 5.60
CA PHE A 87 -1.78 -6.36 6.02
C PHE A 87 -2.62 -7.05 4.95
N ILE A 88 -2.57 -6.57 3.70
CA ILE A 88 -3.28 -7.19 2.58
C ILE A 88 -2.78 -8.62 2.34
N SER A 89 -1.47 -8.86 2.42
CA SER A 89 -0.90 -10.21 2.24
C SER A 89 -1.42 -11.20 3.28
N ILE A 90 -1.48 -10.80 4.56
CA ILE A 90 -2.01 -11.67 5.62
C ILE A 90 -3.50 -11.95 5.40
N LEU A 91 -4.29 -10.92 5.05
CA LEU A 91 -5.72 -11.08 4.77
C LEU A 91 -5.97 -12.04 3.60
N GLU A 92 -5.21 -11.93 2.53
CA GLU A 92 -5.30 -12.81 1.36
C GLU A 92 -4.97 -14.26 1.72
N ILE A 93 -3.90 -14.49 2.49
CA ILE A 93 -3.54 -15.83 2.97
C ILE A 93 -4.67 -16.46 3.79
N VAL A 94 -5.24 -15.68 4.73
CA VAL A 94 -6.36 -16.15 5.57
C VAL A 94 -7.59 -16.42 4.72
N SER A 95 -7.91 -15.54 3.77
CA SER A 95 -9.06 -15.71 2.87
C SER A 95 -8.92 -16.96 2.01
N MET A 96 -7.74 -17.18 1.42
CA MET A 96 -7.46 -18.39 0.64
C MET A 96 -7.54 -19.65 1.49
N PHE A 97 -7.06 -19.61 2.73
CA PHE A 97 -7.16 -20.76 3.64
C PHE A 97 -8.61 -21.12 3.93
N ILE A 98 -9.44 -20.13 4.27
CA ILE A 98 -10.89 -20.34 4.50
C ILE A 98 -11.54 -20.91 3.23
N PHE A 99 -11.26 -20.32 2.07
CA PHE A 99 -11.81 -20.78 0.80
C PHE A 99 -11.46 -22.24 0.50
N CYS A 100 -10.20 -22.64 0.67
CA CYS A 100 -9.76 -24.01 0.45
C CYS A 100 -10.47 -25.00 1.40
N VAL A 101 -10.60 -24.65 2.68
CA VAL A 101 -11.28 -25.49 3.67
C VAL A 101 -12.78 -25.62 3.36
N SER A 102 -13.43 -24.50 3.01
CA SER A 102 -14.84 -24.48 2.63
C SER A 102 -15.12 -25.37 1.42
N ASN A 103 -14.30 -25.29 0.37
CA ASN A 103 -14.47 -26.13 -0.83
C ASN A 103 -14.15 -27.61 -0.58
N ALA A 104 -13.16 -27.92 0.26
CA ALA A 104 -12.77 -29.30 0.52
C ALA A 104 -13.79 -30.06 1.38
N TYR A 105 -14.47 -29.38 2.30
CA TYR A 105 -15.36 -30.00 3.28
C TYR A 105 -16.83 -29.57 3.15
N SER A 106 -17.18 -28.81 2.10
CA SER A 106 -18.50 -28.18 1.93
C SER A 106 -18.99 -27.44 3.19
N TRP A 107 -18.04 -26.83 3.93
CA TRP A 107 -18.31 -26.23 5.24
C TRP A 107 -19.35 -25.10 5.15
N THR A 108 -19.34 -24.33 4.07
CA THR A 108 -20.26 -23.21 3.82
C THR A 108 -21.73 -23.63 3.72
N VAL A 109 -22.02 -24.92 3.46
CA VAL A 109 -23.38 -25.46 3.42
C VAL A 109 -23.89 -25.80 4.84
N MET A 110 -23.00 -25.95 5.84
CA MET A 110 -23.37 -26.44 7.18
C MET A 110 -23.50 -25.38 8.27
N THR A 111 -23.01 -24.14 8.10
CA THR A 111 -23.03 -23.12 9.17
C THR A 111 -23.09 -21.69 8.64
N ASP A 112 -23.92 -20.89 9.33
CA ASP A 112 -24.08 -19.42 9.44
C ASP A 112 -23.28 -18.49 8.50
N ASN A 113 -23.88 -17.35 8.14
CA ASN A 113 -23.41 -16.34 7.18
C ASN A 113 -22.01 -15.71 7.40
N GLY A 114 -21.28 -16.12 8.43
CA GLY A 114 -19.98 -15.57 8.84
C GLY A 114 -18.87 -15.63 7.78
N PRO A 115 -18.58 -16.79 7.17
CA PRO A 115 -17.53 -16.91 6.14
C PRO A 115 -17.78 -16.02 4.92
N PHE A 116 -19.04 -15.85 4.52
CA PHE A 116 -19.44 -14.99 3.40
C PHE A 116 -19.20 -13.51 3.70
N LEU A 117 -19.52 -13.06 4.91
CA LEU A 117 -19.24 -11.69 5.34
C LEU A 117 -17.74 -11.40 5.32
N VAL A 118 -16.92 -12.32 5.83
CA VAL A 118 -15.45 -12.18 5.82
C VAL A 118 -14.93 -12.07 4.39
N ARG A 119 -15.39 -12.92 3.47
CA ARG A 119 -14.99 -12.87 2.05
C ARG A 119 -15.34 -11.53 1.41
N ARG A 120 -16.57 -11.04 1.62
CA ARG A 120 -17.01 -9.73 1.11
C ARG A 120 -16.13 -8.59 1.61
N TYR A 121 -15.74 -8.59 2.89
CA TYR A 121 -14.84 -7.57 3.42
C TYR A 121 -13.45 -7.62 2.79
N VAL A 122 -12.91 -8.83 2.56
CA VAL A 122 -11.63 -9.00 1.88
C VAL A 122 -11.71 -8.47 0.45
N ASP A 123 -12.78 -8.77 -0.30
CA ASP A 123 -12.97 -8.27 -1.66
C ASP A 123 -13.05 -6.73 -1.75
N ILE A 124 -13.71 -6.10 -0.77
CA ILE A 124 -13.76 -4.64 -0.68
C ILE A 124 -12.34 -4.09 -0.42
N LEU A 125 -11.59 -4.69 0.50
CA LEU A 125 -10.25 -4.23 0.85
C LEU A 125 -9.25 -4.41 -0.30
N THR A 126 -9.35 -5.50 -1.06
CA THR A 126 -8.49 -5.75 -2.23
C THR A 126 -8.83 -4.81 -3.39
N THR A 127 -10.12 -4.52 -3.58
CA THR A 127 -10.55 -3.48 -4.54
C THR A 127 -10.00 -2.09 -4.14
N VAL A 128 -10.03 -1.76 -2.85
CA VAL A 128 -9.42 -0.52 -2.33
C VAL A 128 -7.91 -0.51 -2.56
N ASP A 129 -7.21 -1.63 -2.35
CA ASP A 129 -5.77 -1.74 -2.63
C ASP A 129 -5.45 -1.45 -4.11
N VAL A 130 -6.21 -2.04 -5.04
CA VAL A 130 -6.08 -1.78 -6.48
C VAL A 130 -6.27 -0.29 -6.79
N ILE A 131 -7.30 0.35 -6.24
CA ILE A 131 -7.56 1.78 -6.41
C ILE A 131 -6.41 2.62 -5.84
N LEU A 132 -5.91 2.27 -4.67
CA LEU A 132 -4.78 2.95 -4.04
C LEU A 132 -3.53 2.87 -4.94
N ARG A 133 -3.19 1.68 -5.42
CA ARG A 133 -2.05 1.46 -6.32
C ARG A 133 -2.20 2.21 -7.65
N LEU A 134 -3.41 2.27 -8.20
CA LEU A 134 -3.70 2.91 -9.48
C LEU A 134 -3.54 4.44 -9.44
N PHE A 135 -3.99 5.09 -8.36
CA PHE A 135 -4.08 6.56 -8.32
C PHE A 135 -3.10 7.26 -7.39
N PHE A 136 -2.72 6.60 -6.30
CA PHE A 136 -2.03 7.27 -5.20
C PHE A 136 -0.58 6.84 -5.03
N VAL A 137 -0.14 5.75 -5.66
CA VAL A 137 1.13 5.10 -5.33
C VAL A 137 2.07 5.16 -6.53
N GLY A 138 3.27 5.72 -6.32
CA GLY A 138 4.31 5.68 -7.34
C GLY A 138 4.88 4.27 -7.52
N TYR A 139 5.54 4.03 -8.65
CA TYR A 139 6.29 2.79 -8.87
C TYR A 139 7.79 3.09 -9.02
N TYR A 140 8.64 2.09 -8.79
CA TYR A 140 10.07 2.22 -9.05
C TYR A 140 10.40 1.63 -10.42
N ASP A 141 10.99 2.44 -11.30
CA ASP A 141 11.47 1.97 -12.60
C ASP A 141 12.92 1.53 -12.47
N SER A 142 13.15 0.22 -12.53
CA SER A 142 14.50 -0.37 -12.45
C SER A 142 15.37 -0.05 -13.67
N LYS A 143 14.79 0.29 -14.84
CA LYS A 143 15.58 0.67 -16.03
C LYS A 143 16.16 2.07 -15.89
N MET A 144 15.36 2.98 -15.32
CA MET A 144 15.75 4.37 -15.08
C MET A 144 16.35 4.62 -13.69
N ASN A 145 16.41 3.58 -12.85
CA ASN A 145 16.82 3.63 -11.44
C ASN A 145 16.17 4.77 -10.65
N LYS A 146 14.88 4.98 -10.85
CA LYS A 146 14.17 6.14 -10.28
C LYS A 146 12.71 5.83 -9.97
N SER A 147 12.22 6.37 -8.86
CA SER A 147 10.79 6.36 -8.55
C SER A 147 10.00 7.31 -9.44
N VAL A 148 8.95 6.79 -10.07
CA VAL A 148 8.02 7.54 -10.90
C VAL A 148 6.77 7.84 -10.07
N LEU A 149 6.61 9.11 -9.75
CA LEU A 149 5.53 9.62 -8.88
C LEU A 149 4.51 10.45 -9.67
N ARG A 150 4.54 10.40 -11.01
CA ARG A 150 3.63 11.18 -11.87
C ARG A 150 2.35 10.38 -12.14
N ARG A 151 1.20 10.88 -11.68
CA ARG A 151 -0.11 10.20 -11.80
C ARG A 151 -0.43 9.66 -13.19
N SER A 152 -0.24 10.48 -14.22
CA SER A 152 -0.50 10.08 -15.62
C SER A 152 0.33 8.88 -16.06
N THR A 153 1.55 8.75 -15.54
CA THR A 153 2.46 7.65 -15.87
C THR A 153 2.16 6.43 -15.02
N ILE A 154 1.79 6.62 -13.75
CA ILE A 154 1.35 5.54 -12.85
C ILE A 154 0.15 4.81 -13.45
N ILE A 155 -0.90 5.55 -13.82
CA ILE A 155 -2.13 4.96 -14.37
C ILE A 155 -1.82 4.18 -15.65
N LYS A 156 -1.04 4.75 -16.57
CA LYS A 156 -0.66 4.06 -17.80
C LYS A 156 0.14 2.80 -17.51
N HIS A 157 1.13 2.86 -16.64
CA HIS A 157 1.94 1.71 -16.30
C HIS A 157 1.08 0.59 -15.71
N TYR A 158 0.24 0.92 -14.73
CA TYR A 158 -0.65 -0.02 -14.07
C TYR A 158 -1.67 -0.65 -15.02
N ALA A 159 -2.29 0.17 -15.88
CA ALA A 159 -3.29 -0.27 -16.86
C ALA A 159 -2.74 -1.33 -17.82
N PHE A 160 -1.43 -1.29 -18.12
CA PHE A 160 -0.79 -2.24 -19.03
C PHE A 160 -0.15 -3.44 -18.33
N THR A 161 0.16 -3.38 -17.03
CA THR A 161 0.88 -4.46 -16.33
C THR A 161 0.00 -5.30 -15.42
N LEU A 162 -0.77 -4.67 -14.53
CA LEU A 162 -1.45 -5.36 -13.42
C LEU A 162 -2.98 -5.28 -13.51
N PHE A 163 -3.52 -4.40 -14.35
CA PHE A 163 -4.95 -4.20 -14.47
C PHE A 163 -5.74 -5.45 -14.89
N ILE A 164 -5.20 -6.26 -15.81
CA ILE A 164 -5.86 -7.47 -16.29
C ILE A 164 -6.01 -8.53 -15.18
N PRO A 165 -4.93 -8.96 -14.50
CA PRO A 165 -5.07 -9.95 -13.42
C PRO A 165 -5.90 -9.43 -12.24
N ASP A 166 -5.80 -8.14 -11.91
CA ASP A 166 -6.57 -7.55 -10.81
C ASP A 166 -8.07 -7.53 -11.10
N ILE A 167 -8.47 -7.14 -12.32
CA ILE A 167 -9.88 -7.20 -12.72
C ILE A 167 -10.37 -8.64 -12.74
N LEU A 168 -9.58 -9.57 -13.28
CA LEU A 168 -9.99 -10.97 -13.34
C LEU A 168 -10.22 -11.53 -11.93
N SER A 169 -9.36 -11.18 -10.97
CA SER A 169 -9.50 -11.56 -9.56
C SER A 169 -10.77 -10.96 -8.93
N SER A 170 -10.98 -9.64 -9.07
CA SER A 170 -12.15 -8.95 -8.50
C SER A 170 -13.47 -9.43 -9.09
N VAL A 171 -13.52 -9.61 -10.43
CA VAL A 171 -14.73 -10.06 -11.13
C VAL A 171 -15.08 -11.49 -10.75
N ASN A 172 -14.09 -12.39 -10.69
CA ASN A 172 -14.32 -13.78 -10.29
C ASN A 172 -14.95 -13.85 -8.88
N SER A 173 -14.43 -13.08 -7.93
CA SER A 173 -14.96 -13.06 -6.57
C SER A 173 -16.43 -12.59 -6.50
N HIS A 174 -16.82 -11.63 -7.34
CA HIS A 174 -18.20 -11.12 -7.36
C HIS A 174 -19.19 -12.08 -8.01
N PHE A 175 -18.78 -12.81 -9.05
CA PHE A 175 -19.62 -13.86 -9.66
C PHE A 175 -19.86 -15.02 -8.70
N TYR A 176 -18.85 -15.47 -7.96
CA TYR A 176 -19.03 -16.49 -6.91
C TYR A 176 -19.99 -16.03 -5.82
N ALA A 177 -19.85 -14.78 -5.36
CA ALA A 177 -20.76 -14.22 -4.35
C ALA A 177 -22.21 -14.11 -4.82
N LEU A 178 -22.46 -13.86 -6.12
CA LEU A 178 -23.81 -13.81 -6.68
C LEU A 178 -24.39 -15.21 -6.88
N TYR A 179 -23.61 -16.15 -7.41
CA TYR A 179 -24.05 -17.53 -7.64
C TYR A 179 -24.44 -18.23 -6.34
N GLU A 180 -23.71 -18.02 -5.24
CA GLU A 180 -24.07 -18.62 -3.95
C GLU A 180 -25.23 -17.90 -3.23
N LEU A 181 -25.50 -16.62 -3.52
CA LEU A 181 -26.71 -15.94 -3.03
C LEU A 181 -27.98 -16.51 -3.68
N GLU A 182 -27.90 -16.86 -4.97
CA GLU A 182 -29.00 -17.49 -5.71
C GLU A 182 -29.32 -18.88 -5.14
N ILE A 183 -28.30 -19.65 -4.74
CA ILE A 183 -28.47 -20.96 -4.07
C ILE A 183 -29.14 -20.80 -2.70
N VAL A 184 -28.75 -19.79 -1.90
CA VAL A 184 -29.33 -19.56 -0.57
C VAL A 184 -30.80 -19.12 -0.66
N GLU A 185 -31.19 -18.31 -1.65
CA GLU A 185 -32.60 -17.93 -1.88
C GLU A 185 -33.47 -19.12 -2.33
N GLU A 186 -32.92 -20.07 -3.10
CA GLU A 186 -33.63 -21.29 -3.49
C GLU A 186 -33.89 -22.25 -2.31
N ASP A 187 -32.99 -22.32 -1.33
CA ASP A 187 -33.17 -23.15 -0.13
C ASP A 187 -34.21 -22.56 0.85
N GLU A 188 -34.31 -21.22 0.98
CA GLU A 188 -35.34 -20.58 1.82
C GLU A 188 -36.74 -20.61 1.21
N THR A 189 -36.87 -20.74 -0.11
CA THR A 189 -38.18 -20.78 -0.79
C THR A 189 -38.76 -22.19 -0.94
N ASN A 190 -37.93 -23.23 -0.80
CA ASN A 190 -38.34 -24.63 -0.92
C ASN A 190 -38.45 -25.39 0.42
N GLY A 191 -38.20 -24.74 1.57
CA GLY A 191 -38.40 -25.28 2.93
C GLY A 191 -39.70 -24.82 3.59
#